data_AF-A0A358N005-F1
#
_entry.id   AF-A0A358N005-F1
#
_cell.length_a   1.000
_cell.length_b   1.000
_cell.length_c   1.000
_cell.angle_alpha   90.00
_cell.angle_beta   90.00
_cell.angle_gamma   90.00
#
_symmetry.space_group_name_H-M   'P 1'
#
loop_
_entity.id
_entity.type
_entity.pdbx_description
1 polymer ?
#
loop_
_entity_poly.entity_id
_entity_poly.type
_entity_poly.pdbx_seq_one_letter_code
_entity_poly.pdbx_strand_id
1 'polypeptide(L)'
;MLQKLKNTRARTVVMPTTPYSLLGQGCSKPLSLLMLIMLSTLLAASEGQPAAKPNRPWTFNAARPEIAPPHRKIPPTKTSPACFEISSDHREGLAGYWCVQYPVTGRTHVEFSVRRQTTNLQLARRAAVVRIVWLDEQGRSVKRAAPTFSSYRPGERPRAEPEFPPVLKTTQQSDVFSAIYAVPPDATQAQVELHFRWGNPHSSVRWEHPRLKRVPAPEPRKVKLATAHLQPRDGDTRSQKCQQFAPLISKAAEQGVDLIVLPETLTYYSSQGTYIDAAEPIPGPST
;
A
#
# COMPACT_ATOMS: atom_id res chain seq x y z
N MET A 1 26.59 -10.79 41.58
CA MET A 1 27.58 -11.81 41.15
C MET A 1 27.02 -12.52 39.92
N LEU A 2 27.69 -12.37 38.77
CA LEU A 2 27.54 -13.09 37.48
C LEU A 2 26.23 -13.00 36.66
N GLN A 3 26.15 -11.95 35.83
CA GLN A 3 26.26 -12.00 34.36
C GLN A 3 25.70 -13.22 33.59
N LYS A 4 24.65 -13.01 32.80
CA LYS A 4 24.44 -13.68 31.50
C LYS A 4 23.97 -12.69 30.44
N LEU A 5 24.95 -12.13 29.74
CA LEU A 5 24.82 -11.61 28.37
C LEU A 5 24.33 -12.75 27.46
N LYS A 6 23.24 -12.55 26.70
CA LYS A 6 22.99 -13.31 25.46
C LYS A 6 22.32 -12.44 24.39
N ASN A 7 23.18 -11.96 23.49
CA ASN A 7 23.09 -12.00 22.04
C ASN A 7 21.82 -11.48 21.34
N THR A 8 21.96 -10.25 20.85
CA THR A 8 21.36 -9.79 19.58
C THR A 8 21.66 -10.80 18.48
N ARG A 9 20.66 -11.59 18.07
CA ARG A 9 20.75 -12.43 16.85
C ARG A 9 20.23 -11.62 15.66
N ALA A 10 21.13 -11.06 14.87
CA ALA A 10 20.85 -10.83 13.47
C ALA A 10 20.71 -12.22 12.81
N ARG A 11 19.51 -12.59 12.37
CA ARG A 11 19.30 -13.78 11.55
C ARG A 11 19.51 -13.40 10.09
N THR A 12 20.66 -13.73 9.54
CA THR A 12 20.84 -13.84 8.09
C THR A 12 20.22 -15.15 7.64
N VAL A 13 19.11 -15.10 6.92
CA VAL A 13 18.57 -16.29 6.24
C VAL A 13 19.32 -16.40 4.91
N VAL A 14 20.33 -17.28 4.88
CA VAL A 14 21.01 -17.69 3.64
C VAL A 14 20.31 -18.94 3.12
N MET A 15 19.72 -18.85 1.92
CA MET A 15 19.24 -20.04 1.21
C MET A 15 20.41 -20.72 0.50
N PRO A 16 20.56 -22.05 0.57
CA PRO A 16 21.63 -22.75 -0.12
C PRO A 16 21.32 -22.87 -1.61
N THR A 17 22.14 -22.25 -2.46
CA THR A 17 22.26 -22.62 -3.87
C THR A 17 23.38 -23.64 -4.01
N THR A 18 23.02 -24.86 -4.36
CA THR A 18 23.93 -25.95 -4.75
C THR A 18 24.76 -25.56 -5.97
N PRO A 19 26.09 -25.79 -5.98
CA PRO A 19 26.91 -25.66 -7.18
C PRO A 19 26.89 -26.97 -7.98
N TYR A 20 26.68 -26.86 -9.30
CA TYR A 20 27.04 -27.93 -10.24
C TYR A 20 28.36 -27.55 -10.93
N SER A 21 29.33 -28.45 -10.84
CA SER A 21 30.64 -28.37 -11.47
C SER A 21 30.92 -29.66 -12.24
N LEU A 22 31.17 -29.55 -13.55
CA LEU A 22 31.91 -30.49 -14.41
C LEU A 22 32.56 -29.61 -15.51
N LEU A 23 33.89 -29.46 -15.59
CA LEU A 23 34.86 -30.32 -16.31
C LEU A 23 34.37 -30.67 -17.73
N GLY A 24 35.06 -30.45 -18.85
CA GLY A 24 36.39 -29.95 -19.18
C GLY A 24 36.68 -30.26 -20.67
N GLN A 25 37.50 -29.42 -21.31
CA GLN A 25 38.40 -29.64 -22.46
C GLN A 25 37.93 -30.27 -23.79
N GLY A 26 38.43 -29.72 -24.92
CA GLY A 26 38.70 -30.52 -26.12
C GLY A 26 38.49 -29.89 -27.51
N CYS A 27 39.50 -29.15 -27.96
CA CYS A 27 39.87 -28.73 -29.32
C CYS A 27 39.33 -29.53 -30.55
N SER A 28 38.79 -28.84 -31.57
CA SER A 28 39.25 -28.89 -32.97
C SER A 28 38.42 -27.95 -33.87
N LYS A 29 39.10 -27.17 -34.73
CA LYS A 29 38.49 -26.28 -35.75
C LYS A 29 38.14 -27.10 -37.01
N PRO A 30 37.14 -26.68 -37.79
CA PRO A 30 37.51 -26.00 -39.02
C PRO A 30 36.65 -24.77 -39.38
N LEU A 31 37.35 -23.85 -40.05
CA LEU A 31 36.89 -22.86 -41.03
C LEU A 31 35.37 -22.84 -41.30
N SER A 32 34.69 -21.80 -40.81
CA SER A 32 33.37 -21.42 -41.30
C SER A 32 33.19 -19.91 -41.25
N LEU A 33 33.13 -19.35 -42.45
CA LEU A 33 32.31 -18.23 -42.91
C LEU A 33 31.99 -17.17 -41.84
N LEU A 34 32.69 -16.04 -41.93
CA LEU A 34 32.43 -14.83 -41.15
C LEU A 34 31.09 -14.22 -41.59
N MET A 35 29.98 -14.76 -41.05
CA MET A 35 28.67 -14.16 -41.16
C MET A 35 28.52 -13.16 -40.01
N LEU A 36 28.59 -11.87 -40.35
CA LEU A 36 28.32 -10.77 -39.41
C LEU A 36 26.83 -10.84 -39.01
N ILE A 37 26.52 -11.61 -37.97
CA ILE A 37 25.20 -11.59 -37.34
C ILE A 37 25.17 -10.31 -36.50
N MET A 38 24.63 -9.24 -37.08
CA MET A 38 24.18 -8.06 -36.36
C MET A 38 23.15 -8.52 -35.33
N LEU A 39 23.60 -8.77 -34.11
CA LEU A 39 22.75 -9.01 -32.95
C LEU A 39 22.07 -7.68 -32.62
N SER A 40 21.03 -7.37 -33.38
CA SER A 40 20.10 -6.31 -33.08
C SER A 40 19.42 -6.69 -31.77
N THR A 41 19.90 -6.10 -30.67
CA THR A 41 19.15 -6.04 -29.43
C THR A 41 17.83 -5.33 -29.74
N LEU A 42 16.80 -6.12 -30.03
CA LEU A 42 15.42 -5.70 -29.90
C LEU A 42 15.25 -5.31 -28.43
N LEU A 43 15.46 -4.02 -28.14
CA LEU A 43 14.73 -3.37 -27.07
C LEU A 43 13.26 -3.52 -27.47
N ALA A 44 12.64 -4.62 -27.06
CA ALA A 44 11.20 -4.70 -26.99
C ALA A 44 10.80 -3.61 -26.00
N ALA A 45 10.50 -2.42 -26.53
CA ALA A 45 9.68 -1.47 -25.83
C ALA A 45 8.46 -2.27 -25.38
N SER A 46 8.33 -2.48 -24.06
CA SER A 46 7.15 -3.10 -23.49
C SER A 46 5.97 -2.21 -23.87
N GLU A 47 5.31 -2.50 -24.99
CA GLU A 47 3.99 -2.00 -25.31
C GLU A 47 3.09 -2.42 -24.16
N GLY A 48 2.93 -1.52 -23.21
CA GLY A 48 2.23 -1.82 -21.98
C GLY A 48 0.80 -2.21 -22.33
N GLN A 49 0.37 -3.37 -21.87
CA GLN A 49 -1.00 -3.85 -22.08
C GLN A 49 -2.01 -2.74 -21.77
N PRO A 50 -3.09 -2.62 -22.58
CA PRO A 50 -4.11 -1.62 -22.35
C PRO A 50 -4.69 -1.79 -20.94
N ALA A 51 -5.11 -0.67 -20.33
CA ALA A 51 -5.77 -0.72 -19.03
C ALA A 51 -7.00 -1.63 -19.10
N ALA A 52 -7.19 -2.44 -18.05
CA ALA A 52 -8.33 -3.33 -17.94
C ALA A 52 -9.62 -2.52 -18.01
N LYS A 53 -10.61 -3.04 -18.74
CA LYS A 53 -11.97 -2.49 -18.73
C LYS A 53 -12.76 -3.17 -17.61
N PRO A 54 -13.60 -2.42 -16.89
CA PRO A 54 -14.48 -3.03 -15.90
C PRO A 54 -15.46 -4.00 -16.58
N ASN A 55 -15.79 -5.10 -15.91
CA ASN A 55 -16.73 -6.11 -16.41
C ASN A 55 -18.21 -5.75 -16.13
N ARG A 56 -18.44 -4.74 -15.30
CA ARG A 56 -19.77 -4.29 -14.84
C ARG A 56 -19.83 -2.75 -14.83
N PRO A 57 -21.02 -2.16 -14.91
CA PRO A 57 -21.18 -0.72 -14.76
C PRO A 57 -20.85 -0.29 -13.31
N TRP A 58 -20.40 0.94 -13.17
CA TRP A 58 -20.23 1.57 -11.85
C TRP A 58 -21.55 1.68 -11.10
N THR A 59 -21.55 1.26 -9.84
CA THR A 59 -22.69 1.36 -8.91
C THR A 59 -22.32 2.21 -7.69
N PHE A 60 -23.30 2.85 -7.08
CA PHE A 60 -23.13 3.58 -5.82
C PHE A 60 -23.64 2.73 -4.66
N ASN A 61 -22.91 2.71 -3.55
CA ASN A 61 -23.25 1.94 -2.36
C ASN A 61 -23.11 2.80 -1.10
N ALA A 62 -24.02 2.59 -0.15
CA ALA A 62 -23.96 3.12 1.21
C ALA A 62 -24.38 2.01 2.19
N ALA A 63 -23.84 2.03 3.41
CA ALA A 63 -24.14 0.99 4.38
C ALA A 63 -25.61 1.02 4.84
N ARG A 64 -26.22 2.21 4.86
CA ARG A 64 -27.63 2.42 5.18
C ARG A 64 -28.19 3.58 4.34
N PRO A 65 -29.47 3.53 3.91
CA PRO A 65 -30.07 4.60 3.11
C PRO A 65 -30.01 6.00 3.77
N GLU A 66 -30.21 6.08 5.09
CA GLU A 66 -30.27 7.33 5.85
C GLU A 66 -28.94 8.07 5.94
N ILE A 67 -27.80 7.39 5.72
CA ILE A 67 -26.46 8.02 5.68
C ILE A 67 -25.91 8.11 4.26
N ALA A 68 -26.70 7.75 3.25
CA ALA A 68 -26.28 7.84 1.86
C ALA A 68 -26.08 9.32 1.47
N PRO A 69 -24.87 9.71 1.03
CA PRO A 69 -24.63 11.06 0.57
C PRO A 69 -25.25 11.29 -0.83
N PRO A 70 -25.57 12.56 -1.17
CA PRO A 70 -25.78 12.95 -2.55
C PRO A 70 -24.58 12.53 -3.43
N HIS A 71 -24.87 11.95 -4.58
CA HIS A 71 -23.87 11.42 -5.50
C HIS A 71 -24.34 11.55 -6.94
N ARG A 72 -23.41 11.70 -7.87
CA ARG A 72 -23.73 11.70 -9.31
C ARG A 72 -22.55 11.31 -10.19
N LYS A 73 -22.87 10.83 -11.39
CA LYS A 73 -21.91 10.67 -12.49
C LYS A 73 -21.91 11.98 -13.30
N ILE A 74 -20.73 12.53 -13.57
CA ILE A 74 -20.55 13.75 -14.34
C ILE A 74 -19.94 13.36 -15.70
N PRO A 75 -20.61 13.64 -16.83
CA PRO A 75 -20.08 13.33 -18.15
C PRO A 75 -18.84 14.19 -18.46
N PRO A 76 -17.98 13.75 -19.40
CA PRO A 76 -16.84 14.54 -19.83
C PRO A 76 -17.30 15.81 -20.56
N THR A 77 -16.53 16.88 -20.45
CA THR A 77 -16.65 18.09 -21.26
C THR A 77 -15.45 18.18 -22.21
N LYS A 78 -15.38 19.24 -23.04
CA LYS A 78 -14.19 19.50 -23.88
C LYS A 78 -12.90 19.70 -23.05
N THR A 79 -13.03 20.14 -21.80
CA THR A 79 -11.91 20.56 -20.95
C THR A 79 -11.75 19.71 -19.69
N SER A 80 -12.65 18.76 -19.42
CA SER A 80 -12.61 17.95 -18.20
C SER A 80 -13.06 16.51 -18.47
N PRO A 81 -12.37 15.52 -17.87
CA PRO A 81 -12.75 14.12 -18.02
C PRO A 81 -14.05 13.81 -17.28
N ALA A 82 -14.64 12.65 -17.59
CA ALA A 82 -15.75 12.11 -16.82
C ALA A 82 -15.32 11.86 -15.37
N CYS A 83 -16.19 12.14 -14.42
CA CYS A 83 -15.89 11.94 -13.00
C CYS A 83 -17.12 11.50 -12.20
N PHE A 84 -16.87 10.97 -11.01
CA PHE A 84 -17.87 10.66 -10.01
C PHE A 84 -17.79 11.68 -8.89
N GLU A 85 -18.91 12.28 -8.52
CA GLU A 85 -19.00 13.16 -7.36
C GLU A 85 -19.75 12.47 -6.23
N ILE A 86 -19.26 12.69 -5.00
CA ILE A 86 -19.98 12.45 -3.76
C ILE A 86 -19.84 13.72 -2.91
N SER A 87 -20.94 14.19 -2.32
CA SER A 87 -20.94 15.38 -1.48
C SER A 87 -21.64 15.15 -0.15
N SER A 88 -21.37 16.00 0.83
CA SER A 88 -22.15 16.09 2.06
C SER A 88 -23.18 17.22 1.96
N ASP A 89 -24.36 17.00 2.50
CA ASP A 89 -25.34 18.06 2.77
C ASP A 89 -25.12 18.66 4.17
N HIS A 90 -26.20 19.02 4.87
CA HIS A 90 -26.16 19.54 6.24
C HIS A 90 -25.95 18.45 7.29
N ARG A 91 -26.16 17.18 6.95
CA ARG A 91 -26.03 16.04 7.87
C ARG A 91 -24.58 15.69 8.10
N GLU A 92 -24.26 15.31 9.32
CA GLU A 92 -23.00 14.67 9.67
C GLU A 92 -23.05 13.15 9.42
N GLY A 93 -21.88 12.51 9.41
CA GLY A 93 -21.80 11.04 9.40
C GLY A 93 -22.10 10.37 8.06
N LEU A 94 -22.35 11.13 6.99
CA LEU A 94 -22.63 10.59 5.65
C LEU A 94 -21.50 9.71 5.14
N ALA A 95 -21.84 8.55 4.55
CA ALA A 95 -20.85 7.61 4.05
C ALA A 95 -21.38 6.80 2.86
N GLY A 96 -20.58 6.75 1.80
CA GLY A 96 -20.85 5.93 0.63
C GLY A 96 -19.67 5.92 -0.34
N TYR A 97 -19.80 5.12 -1.39
CA TYR A 97 -18.73 4.94 -2.37
C TYR A 97 -19.27 4.52 -3.72
N TRP A 98 -18.55 4.92 -4.77
CA TRP A 98 -18.69 4.32 -6.09
C TRP A 98 -17.87 3.05 -6.16
N CYS A 99 -18.43 1.96 -6.69
CA CYS A 99 -17.71 0.69 -6.86
C CYS A 99 -17.83 0.13 -8.28
N VAL A 100 -16.77 -0.58 -8.67
CA VAL A 100 -16.72 -1.38 -9.89
C VAL A 100 -15.75 -2.55 -9.72
N GLN A 101 -15.89 -3.58 -10.56
CA GLN A 101 -15.00 -4.73 -10.60
C GLN A 101 -14.21 -4.76 -11.92
N TYR A 102 -12.90 -5.00 -11.80
CA TYR A 102 -12.00 -5.23 -12.93
C TYR A 102 -11.56 -6.70 -12.95
N PRO A 103 -11.48 -7.35 -14.12
CA PRO A 103 -10.86 -8.65 -14.22
C PRO A 103 -9.35 -8.54 -13.95
N VAL A 104 -8.82 -9.46 -13.15
CA VAL A 104 -7.37 -9.58 -12.87
C VAL A 104 -6.95 -11.04 -12.93
N THR A 105 -5.66 -11.27 -13.09
CA THR A 105 -5.08 -12.63 -13.07
C THR A 105 -4.23 -12.79 -11.83
N GLY A 106 -4.50 -13.81 -11.01
CA GLY A 106 -3.68 -14.14 -9.85
C GLY A 106 -2.19 -14.29 -10.18
N ARG A 107 -1.32 -13.98 -9.21
CA ARG A 107 0.16 -14.01 -9.36
C ARG A 107 0.73 -13.03 -10.40
N THR A 108 -0.06 -12.06 -10.85
CA THR A 108 0.43 -10.95 -11.68
C THR A 108 0.57 -9.68 -10.85
N HIS A 109 1.02 -8.59 -11.48
CA HIS A 109 1.06 -7.28 -10.87
C HIS A 109 0.20 -6.30 -11.67
N VAL A 110 -0.43 -5.37 -10.95
CA VAL A 110 -1.25 -4.32 -11.54
C VAL A 110 -0.85 -2.97 -10.96
N GLU A 111 -0.71 -1.97 -11.82
CA GLU A 111 -0.64 -0.56 -11.45
C GLU A 111 -2.06 0.00 -11.38
N PHE A 112 -2.43 0.54 -10.24
CA PHE A 112 -3.64 1.32 -10.06
C PHE A 112 -3.30 2.80 -10.10
N SER A 113 -4.12 3.62 -10.75
CA SER A 113 -4.06 5.08 -10.63
C SER A 113 -5.42 5.76 -10.71
N VAL A 114 -5.61 6.85 -9.95
CA VAL A 114 -6.80 7.71 -10.03
C VAL A 114 -6.49 9.12 -9.56
N ARG A 115 -7.26 10.10 -10.05
CA ARG A 115 -7.24 11.48 -9.57
C ARG A 115 -8.44 11.81 -8.71
N ARG A 116 -8.19 12.58 -7.67
CA ARG A 116 -9.17 13.08 -6.70
C ARG A 116 -9.12 14.59 -6.63
N GLN A 117 -10.26 15.26 -6.75
CA GLN A 117 -10.41 16.66 -6.35
C GLN A 117 -11.33 16.73 -5.13
N THR A 118 -10.99 17.58 -4.16
CA THR A 118 -11.83 17.80 -2.98
C THR A 118 -12.17 19.28 -2.83
N THR A 119 -13.37 19.58 -2.38
CA THR A 119 -13.83 20.94 -2.13
C THR A 119 -14.31 21.04 -0.69
N ASN A 120 -13.82 22.04 0.04
CA ASN A 120 -14.18 22.32 1.43
C ASN A 120 -14.09 21.08 2.35
N LEU A 121 -13.10 20.19 2.14
CA LEU A 121 -12.98 18.94 2.90
C LEU A 121 -11.77 18.99 3.83
N GLN A 122 -12.00 19.06 5.14
CA GLN A 122 -10.94 19.29 6.12
C GLN A 122 -9.97 18.10 6.27
N LEU A 123 -10.49 16.87 6.31
CA LEU A 123 -9.70 15.66 6.55
C LEU A 123 -9.79 14.69 5.36
N ALA A 124 -9.33 15.13 4.20
CA ALA A 124 -9.40 14.37 2.95
C ALA A 124 -8.76 12.98 3.04
N ARG A 125 -7.67 12.81 3.81
CA ARG A 125 -7.00 11.51 4.03
C ARG A 125 -7.88 10.47 4.75
N ARG A 126 -8.88 10.93 5.53
CA ARG A 126 -9.83 10.06 6.25
C ARG A 126 -11.12 9.88 5.46
N ALA A 127 -11.60 10.99 4.91
CA ALA A 127 -12.92 11.08 4.33
C ALA A 127 -12.98 10.58 2.89
N ALA A 128 -11.94 10.78 2.08
CA ALA A 128 -11.97 10.46 0.66
C ALA A 128 -10.88 9.46 0.29
N VAL A 129 -11.13 8.17 0.52
CA VAL A 129 -10.13 7.10 0.37
C VAL A 129 -10.46 6.18 -0.80
N VAL A 130 -9.42 5.60 -1.40
CA VAL A 130 -9.57 4.49 -2.35
C VAL A 130 -9.41 3.19 -1.58
N ARG A 131 -10.22 2.19 -1.92
CA ARG A 131 -10.05 0.81 -1.45
C ARG A 131 -10.05 -0.15 -2.63
N ILE A 132 -9.09 -1.07 -2.67
CA ILE A 132 -9.05 -2.17 -3.64
C ILE A 132 -9.20 -3.49 -2.87
N VAL A 133 -10.24 -4.25 -3.19
CA VAL A 133 -10.54 -5.55 -2.57
C VAL A 133 -10.32 -6.66 -3.60
N TRP A 134 -9.55 -7.67 -3.23
CA TRP A 134 -9.28 -8.83 -4.07
C TRP A 134 -10.33 -9.91 -3.86
N LEU A 135 -10.97 -10.35 -4.94
CA LEU A 135 -12.06 -11.30 -4.91
C LEU A 135 -11.80 -12.49 -5.85
N ASP A 136 -12.35 -13.65 -5.49
CA ASP A 136 -12.44 -14.81 -6.35
C ASP A 136 -13.58 -14.66 -7.38
N GLU A 137 -13.79 -15.69 -8.20
CA GLU A 137 -14.83 -15.68 -9.23
C GLU A 137 -16.25 -15.56 -8.65
N GLN A 138 -16.46 -16.06 -7.43
CA GLN A 138 -17.73 -15.99 -6.71
C GLN A 138 -17.90 -14.67 -5.94
N GLY A 139 -16.95 -13.73 -6.05
CA GLY A 139 -17.01 -12.44 -5.36
C GLY A 139 -16.63 -12.50 -3.88
N ARG A 140 -15.95 -13.55 -3.42
CA ARG A 140 -15.51 -13.72 -2.02
C ARG A 140 -14.07 -13.27 -1.86
N SER A 141 -13.73 -12.78 -0.67
CA SER A 141 -12.34 -12.38 -0.38
C SER A 141 -11.38 -13.56 -0.41
N VAL A 142 -10.22 -13.34 -1.01
CA VAL A 142 -9.15 -14.34 -1.16
C VAL A 142 -8.11 -14.25 -0.04
N LYS A 143 -7.14 -15.17 -0.07
CA LYS A 143 -5.97 -15.17 0.83
C LYS A 143 -4.75 -14.58 0.14
N ARG A 144 -3.81 -14.02 0.92
CA ARG A 144 -2.50 -13.56 0.40
C ARG A 144 -1.67 -14.75 -0.12
N ALA A 145 -0.57 -14.46 -0.82
CA ALA A 145 0.34 -15.49 -1.32
C ALA A 145 1.16 -16.14 -0.19
N ALA A 146 1.80 -15.31 0.65
CA ALA A 146 2.69 -15.78 1.71
C ALA A 146 1.92 -16.16 2.99
N PRO A 147 2.33 -17.23 3.69
CA PRO A 147 1.85 -17.50 5.03
C PRO A 147 2.36 -16.46 6.03
N THR A 148 1.64 -16.28 7.14
CA THR A 148 2.16 -15.52 8.28
C THR A 148 2.74 -16.46 9.34
N PHE A 149 3.82 -16.01 9.99
CA PHE A 149 4.42 -16.68 11.14
C PHE A 149 4.30 -15.84 12.42
N SER A 150 3.38 -14.87 12.42
CA SER A 150 2.93 -14.20 13.65
C SER A 150 2.37 -15.23 14.64
N SER A 151 2.37 -14.90 15.93
CA SER A 151 1.87 -15.78 17.01
C SER A 151 0.43 -16.27 16.81
N TYR A 152 -0.38 -15.54 16.03
CA TYR A 152 -1.72 -15.94 15.63
C TYR A 152 -1.71 -16.69 14.27
N ARG A 153 -2.20 -17.94 14.28
CA ARG A 153 -2.35 -18.87 13.13
C ARG A 153 -1.07 -19.09 12.29
N PRO A 154 0.00 -19.62 12.89
CA PRO A 154 1.27 -19.83 12.21
C PRO A 154 1.11 -20.81 11.04
N GLY A 155 1.65 -20.45 9.88
CA GLY A 155 1.67 -21.30 8.68
C GLY A 155 0.43 -21.16 7.79
N GLU A 156 -0.63 -20.46 8.23
CA GLU A 156 -1.78 -20.16 7.38
C GLU A 156 -1.54 -18.92 6.50
N ARG A 157 -2.10 -18.94 5.29
CA ARG A 157 -2.20 -17.73 4.44
C ARG A 157 -3.33 -16.85 5.00
N PRO A 158 -3.05 -15.64 5.48
CA PRO A 158 -4.08 -14.74 5.99
C PRO A 158 -4.98 -14.26 4.85
N ARG A 159 -6.16 -13.74 5.21
CA ARG A 159 -7.04 -13.02 4.26
C ARG A 159 -6.25 -11.89 3.58
N ALA A 160 -6.50 -11.67 2.30
CA ALA A 160 -6.05 -10.47 1.61
C ALA A 160 -6.94 -9.31 2.06
N GLU A 161 -6.44 -8.54 3.03
CA GLU A 161 -7.06 -7.29 3.44
C GLU A 161 -7.07 -6.26 2.29
N PRO A 162 -7.95 -5.26 2.33
CA PRO A 162 -8.01 -4.26 1.29
C PRO A 162 -6.72 -3.46 1.16
N GLU A 163 -6.36 -3.15 -0.09
CA GLU A 163 -5.26 -2.24 -0.37
C GLU A 163 -5.77 -0.79 -0.39
N PHE A 164 -4.96 0.13 0.13
CA PHE A 164 -5.24 1.56 0.18
C PHE A 164 -4.17 2.31 -0.62
N PRO A 165 -4.44 2.64 -1.91
CA PRO A 165 -3.54 3.45 -2.71
C PRO A 165 -3.10 4.72 -1.98
N PRO A 166 -1.77 4.97 -1.90
CA PRO A 166 -1.27 6.21 -1.32
C PRO A 166 -1.45 7.35 -2.32
N VAL A 167 -1.47 8.58 -1.79
CA VAL A 167 -1.28 9.77 -2.62
C VAL A 167 0.18 9.80 -3.06
N LEU A 168 0.42 9.63 -4.36
CA LEU A 168 1.74 9.72 -4.96
C LEU A 168 2.16 11.18 -5.16
N LYS A 169 1.21 12.04 -5.54
CA LYS A 169 1.46 13.45 -5.86
C LYS A 169 0.23 14.29 -5.57
N THR A 170 0.44 15.44 -4.96
CA THR A 170 -0.58 16.50 -4.85
C THR A 170 -0.25 17.63 -5.82
N THR A 171 -1.23 18.09 -6.59
CA THR A 171 -1.14 19.29 -7.43
C THR A 171 -2.04 20.38 -6.86
N GLN A 172 -1.99 21.59 -7.43
CA GLN A 172 -2.91 22.67 -7.05
C GLN A 172 -4.39 22.29 -7.24
N GLN A 173 -4.69 21.34 -8.12
CA GLN A 173 -6.06 21.00 -8.52
C GLN A 173 -6.52 19.62 -8.03
N SER A 174 -5.60 18.68 -7.80
CA SER A 174 -5.95 17.28 -7.53
C SER A 174 -4.86 16.51 -6.81
N ASP A 175 -5.26 15.48 -6.08
CA ASP A 175 -4.38 14.41 -5.64
C ASP A 175 -4.36 13.27 -6.66
N VAL A 176 -3.17 12.72 -6.90
CA VAL A 176 -2.95 11.54 -7.72
C VAL A 176 -2.63 10.38 -6.81
N PHE A 177 -3.49 9.36 -6.84
CA PHE A 177 -3.28 8.10 -6.17
C PHE A 177 -2.64 7.14 -7.14
N SER A 178 -1.55 6.47 -6.75
CA SER A 178 -0.94 5.43 -7.58
C SER A 178 -0.08 4.46 -6.77
N ALA A 179 -0.17 3.17 -7.11
CA ALA A 179 0.70 2.12 -6.60
C ALA A 179 0.63 0.85 -7.47
N ILE A 180 1.68 0.03 -7.38
CA ILE A 180 1.74 -1.30 -7.98
C ILE A 180 1.42 -2.34 -6.91
N TYR A 181 0.53 -3.27 -7.23
CA TYR A 181 0.05 -4.32 -6.34
C TYR A 181 0.31 -5.71 -6.92
N ALA A 182 0.75 -6.62 -6.06
CA ALA A 182 0.75 -8.05 -6.37
C ALA A 182 -0.68 -8.59 -6.23
N VAL A 183 -1.21 -9.19 -7.30
CA VAL A 183 -2.53 -9.80 -7.31
C VAL A 183 -2.45 -11.14 -6.57
N PRO A 184 -3.27 -11.36 -5.51
CA PRO A 184 -3.23 -12.62 -4.77
C PRO A 184 -3.49 -13.84 -5.67
N PRO A 185 -2.95 -15.03 -5.35
CA PRO A 185 -2.97 -16.17 -6.28
C PRO A 185 -4.35 -16.60 -6.74
N ASP A 186 -5.33 -16.50 -5.85
CA ASP A 186 -6.68 -16.99 -6.07
C ASP A 186 -7.65 -15.88 -6.52
N ALA A 187 -7.14 -14.65 -6.74
CA ALA A 187 -7.95 -13.51 -7.18
C ALA A 187 -8.20 -13.54 -8.70
N THR A 188 -9.46 -13.36 -9.07
CA THR A 188 -9.89 -13.17 -10.47
C THR A 188 -10.50 -11.78 -10.69
N GLN A 189 -10.81 -11.07 -9.61
CA GLN A 189 -11.43 -9.75 -9.64
C GLN A 189 -10.77 -8.79 -8.66
N ALA A 190 -10.67 -7.53 -9.07
CA ALA A 190 -10.31 -6.40 -8.23
C ALA A 190 -11.52 -5.46 -8.13
N GLN A 191 -12.13 -5.40 -6.95
CA GLN A 191 -13.18 -4.43 -6.66
C GLN A 191 -12.54 -3.12 -6.22
N VAL A 192 -12.70 -2.09 -7.04
CA VAL A 192 -12.25 -0.72 -6.75
C VAL A 192 -13.41 0.04 -6.15
N GLU A 193 -13.15 0.72 -5.04
CA GLU A 193 -14.12 1.54 -4.33
C GLU A 193 -13.55 2.94 -4.09
N LEU A 194 -14.34 3.96 -4.45
CA LEU A 194 -13.99 5.37 -4.34
C LEU A 194 -14.89 6.01 -3.27
N HIS A 195 -14.35 6.14 -2.06
CA HIS A 195 -15.15 6.48 -0.88
C HIS A 195 -15.28 7.97 -0.65
N PHE A 196 -16.39 8.33 -0.04
CA PHE A 196 -16.58 9.53 0.76
C PHE A 196 -17.24 9.13 2.09
N ARG A 197 -16.62 9.45 3.22
CA ARG A 197 -17.13 9.13 4.56
C ARG A 197 -16.83 10.23 5.56
N TRP A 198 -17.81 10.61 6.37
CA TRP A 198 -17.65 11.55 7.48
C TRP A 198 -16.97 12.87 7.08
N GLY A 199 -17.27 13.35 5.87
CA GLY A 199 -16.89 14.69 5.45
C GLY A 199 -17.68 15.72 6.26
N ASN A 200 -17.06 16.87 6.52
CA ASN A 200 -17.74 18.00 7.13
C ASN A 200 -18.87 18.50 6.19
N PRO A 201 -19.95 19.13 6.71
CA PRO A 201 -21.03 19.65 5.89
C PRO A 201 -20.56 20.52 4.73
N HIS A 202 -21.29 20.46 3.61
CA HIS A 202 -20.99 21.19 2.37
C HIS A 202 -19.58 20.93 1.80
N SER A 203 -19.01 19.76 2.05
CA SER A 203 -17.80 19.26 1.39
C SER A 203 -18.14 18.31 0.24
N SER A 204 -17.19 18.11 -0.68
CA SER A 204 -17.34 17.14 -1.76
C SER A 204 -16.03 16.53 -2.19
N VAL A 205 -16.11 15.36 -2.81
CA VAL A 205 -15.03 14.73 -3.56
C VAL A 205 -15.48 14.42 -4.98
N ARG A 206 -14.60 14.69 -5.95
CA ARG A 206 -14.68 14.22 -7.32
C ARG A 206 -13.56 13.23 -7.59
N TRP A 207 -13.90 12.13 -8.24
CA TRP A 207 -12.97 11.11 -8.68
C TRP A 207 -13.02 10.97 -10.19
N GLU A 208 -11.86 11.03 -10.85
CA GLU A 208 -11.78 10.57 -12.24
C GLU A 208 -12.01 9.05 -12.31
N HIS A 209 -12.25 8.52 -13.52
CA HIS A 209 -12.27 7.09 -13.70
C HIS A 209 -10.87 6.48 -13.45
N PRO A 210 -10.74 5.52 -12.52
CA PRO A 210 -9.47 4.89 -12.25
C PRO A 210 -8.99 4.06 -13.43
N ARG A 211 -7.67 3.90 -13.50
CA ARG A 211 -6.99 2.97 -14.41
C ARG A 211 -6.40 1.84 -13.59
N LEU A 212 -6.60 0.61 -14.06
CA LEU A 212 -5.93 -0.59 -13.56
C LEU A 212 -5.23 -1.25 -14.74
N LYS A 213 -3.90 -1.34 -14.70
CA LYS A 213 -3.08 -1.81 -15.81
C LYS A 213 -2.17 -2.94 -15.35
N ARG A 214 -2.10 -4.04 -16.09
CA ARG A 214 -1.12 -5.09 -15.81
C ARG A 214 0.29 -4.57 -16.10
N VAL A 215 1.20 -4.83 -15.18
CA VAL A 215 2.61 -4.42 -15.25
C VAL A 215 3.53 -5.59 -14.86
N PRO A 216 4.81 -5.58 -15.24
CA PRO A 216 5.80 -6.50 -14.69
C PRO A 216 5.88 -6.39 -13.17
N ALA A 217 6.38 -7.43 -12.52
CA ALA A 217 6.71 -7.35 -11.10
C ALA A 217 7.76 -6.25 -10.89
N PRO A 218 7.59 -5.36 -9.89
CA PRO A 218 8.61 -4.36 -9.60
C PRO A 218 9.88 -5.05 -9.10
N GLU A 219 11.04 -4.45 -9.41
CA GLU A 219 12.32 -4.95 -8.91
C GLU A 219 12.32 -5.05 -7.37
N PRO A 220 12.86 -6.14 -6.80
CA PRO A 220 12.95 -6.27 -5.35
C PRO A 220 13.73 -5.12 -4.71
N ARG A 221 13.10 -4.41 -3.77
CA ARG A 221 13.72 -3.37 -2.95
C ARG A 221 14.09 -3.96 -1.59
N LYS A 222 15.36 -4.34 -1.42
CA LYS A 222 15.86 -4.83 -0.12
C LYS A 222 15.98 -3.66 0.85
N VAL A 223 15.44 -3.83 2.05
CA VAL A 223 15.56 -2.86 3.14
C VAL A 223 16.09 -3.54 4.40
N LYS A 224 16.92 -2.84 5.16
CA LYS A 224 17.39 -3.24 6.48
C LYS A 224 16.42 -2.71 7.53
N LEU A 225 15.78 -3.64 8.25
CA LEU A 225 14.80 -3.34 9.29
C LEU A 225 15.43 -3.48 10.68
N ALA A 226 15.08 -2.59 11.60
CA ALA A 226 15.30 -2.75 13.04
C ALA A 226 14.02 -2.50 13.84
N THR A 227 13.96 -3.04 15.04
CA THR A 227 12.88 -2.80 16.01
C THR A 227 13.48 -2.24 17.29
N ALA A 228 12.98 -1.11 17.77
CA ALA A 228 13.35 -0.58 19.07
C ALA A 228 12.56 -1.31 20.17
N HIS A 229 13.27 -2.06 21.01
CA HIS A 229 12.67 -2.66 22.20
C HIS A 229 13.10 -1.88 23.43
N LEU A 230 12.27 -0.91 23.82
CA LEU A 230 12.50 -0.02 24.96
C LEU A 230 11.17 0.24 25.67
N GLN A 231 11.23 0.25 27.00
CA GLN A 231 10.16 0.75 27.86
C GLN A 231 10.56 2.16 28.33
N PRO A 232 9.93 3.25 27.85
CA PRO A 232 10.31 4.60 28.19
C PRO A 232 9.79 4.99 29.58
N ARG A 233 10.45 4.47 30.62
CA ARG A 233 10.03 4.60 32.02
C ARG A 233 10.29 5.99 32.59
N ASP A 234 11.31 6.69 32.09
CA ASP A 234 11.67 8.01 32.58
C ASP A 234 10.74 9.09 32.00
N GLY A 235 10.70 10.26 32.65
CA GLY A 235 9.97 11.44 32.18
C GLY A 235 8.44 11.35 32.28
N ASP A 236 7.82 12.51 32.53
CA ASP A 236 6.37 12.63 32.70
C ASP A 236 5.67 13.15 31.44
N THR A 237 6.42 13.82 30.56
CA THR A 237 5.89 14.40 29.32
C THR A 237 6.12 13.47 28.13
N ARG A 238 5.22 13.54 27.14
CA ARG A 238 5.31 12.79 25.87
C ARG A 238 6.65 13.00 25.17
N SER A 239 7.10 14.26 25.10
CA SER A 239 8.39 14.61 24.49
C SER A 239 9.58 13.96 25.20
N GLN A 240 9.58 13.92 26.53
CA GLN A 240 10.65 13.24 27.30
C GLN A 240 10.63 11.73 27.06
N LYS A 241 9.44 11.13 26.88
CA LYS A 241 9.31 9.72 26.50
C LYS A 241 9.82 9.44 25.08
N CYS A 242 9.49 10.30 24.12
CA CYS A 242 10.03 10.22 22.75
C CYS A 242 11.57 10.32 22.73
N GLN A 243 12.15 11.23 23.51
CA GLN A 243 13.60 11.45 23.56
C GLN A 243 14.39 10.21 23.98
N GLN A 244 13.82 9.32 24.79
CA GLN A 244 14.48 8.07 25.20
C GLN A 244 14.74 7.12 24.03
N PHE A 245 14.03 7.26 22.90
CA PHE A 245 14.28 6.47 21.69
C PHE A 245 15.41 7.00 20.82
N ALA A 246 15.84 8.25 21.02
CA ALA A 246 16.87 8.89 20.18
C ALA A 246 18.19 8.07 20.10
N PRO A 247 18.73 7.50 21.20
CA PRO A 247 19.94 6.67 21.12
C PRO A 247 19.77 5.40 20.28
N LEU A 248 18.58 4.78 20.30
CA LEU A 248 18.29 3.59 19.51
C LEU A 248 18.14 3.92 18.02
N ILE A 249 17.55 5.08 17.71
CA ILE A 249 17.45 5.60 16.34
C ILE A 249 18.84 5.91 15.80
N SER A 250 19.70 6.62 16.56
CA SER A 250 21.09 6.89 16.17
C SER A 250 21.87 5.60 15.91
N LYS A 251 21.77 4.62 16.81
CA LYS A 251 22.41 3.31 16.64
C LYS A 251 21.89 2.54 15.41
N ALA A 252 20.62 2.67 15.07
CA ALA A 252 20.06 2.08 13.86
C ALA A 252 20.61 2.78 12.61
N ALA A 253 20.69 4.11 12.62
CA ALA A 253 21.29 4.89 11.55
C ALA A 253 22.77 4.55 11.33
N GLU A 254 23.57 4.42 12.39
CA GLU A 254 24.98 3.96 12.33
C GLU A 254 25.12 2.58 11.70
N GLN A 255 24.11 1.73 11.84
CA GLN A 255 24.06 0.41 11.21
C GLN A 255 23.52 0.43 9.79
N GLY A 256 23.18 1.59 9.23
CA GLY A 256 22.57 1.71 7.89
C GLY A 256 21.19 1.03 7.82
N VAL A 257 20.39 1.14 8.88
CA VAL A 257 19.00 0.68 8.90
C VAL A 257 18.14 1.65 8.08
N ASP A 258 17.36 1.13 7.15
CA ASP A 258 16.44 1.92 6.32
C ASP A 258 15.12 2.23 7.03
N LEU A 259 14.65 1.29 7.87
CA LEU A 259 13.41 1.43 8.63
C LEU A 259 13.59 0.94 10.07
N ILE A 260 13.26 1.79 11.04
CA ILE A 260 13.16 1.42 12.45
C ILE A 260 11.70 1.46 12.90
N VAL A 261 11.25 0.38 13.55
CA VAL A 261 9.91 0.29 14.14
C VAL A 261 9.99 0.68 15.61
N LEU A 262 9.23 1.71 15.98
CA LEU A 262 9.03 2.14 17.37
C LEU A 262 7.76 1.48 17.96
N PRO A 263 7.68 1.28 19.28
CA PRO A 263 6.50 0.70 19.92
C PRO A 263 5.29 1.65 19.88
N GLU A 264 4.09 1.08 19.84
CA GLU A 264 2.82 1.82 19.71
C GLU A 264 2.58 2.83 20.83
N THR A 265 2.87 2.46 22.09
CA THR A 265 2.55 3.27 23.28
C THR A 265 3.73 4.09 23.78
N LEU A 266 4.56 4.62 22.88
CA LEU A 266 5.81 5.32 23.25
C LEU A 266 5.57 6.60 24.06
N THR A 267 4.45 7.30 23.85
CA THR A 267 4.09 8.55 24.55
C THR A 267 3.38 8.34 25.89
N TYR A 268 2.93 7.12 26.19
CA TYR A 268 2.08 6.81 27.35
C TYR A 268 2.73 5.88 28.38
N TYR A 269 3.69 5.03 27.99
CA TYR A 269 4.18 3.97 28.87
C TYR A 269 4.65 4.51 30.23
N SER A 270 4.04 4.00 31.32
CA SER A 270 4.31 4.43 32.70
C SER A 270 4.04 5.92 32.98
N SER A 271 3.26 6.61 32.15
CA SER A 271 2.71 7.94 32.45
C SER A 271 1.57 7.84 33.47
N GLN A 272 1.34 8.93 34.18
CA GLN A 272 0.08 9.13 34.92
C GLN A 272 -1.05 9.49 33.93
N GLY A 273 -2.30 9.15 34.29
CA GLY A 273 -3.49 9.50 33.50
C GLY A 273 -3.96 8.42 32.53
N THR A 274 -4.86 8.83 31.65
CA THR A 274 -5.60 7.97 30.71
C THR A 274 -5.04 8.08 29.29
N TYR A 275 -5.48 7.18 28.39
CA TYR A 275 -5.16 7.28 26.96
C TYR A 275 -5.69 8.57 26.32
N ILE A 276 -6.79 9.14 26.82
CA ILE A 276 -7.33 10.41 26.35
C ILE A 276 -6.36 11.53 26.67
N ASP A 277 -5.79 11.50 27.88
CA ASP A 277 -4.77 12.45 28.27
C ASP A 277 -3.57 12.33 27.33
N ALA A 278 -3.13 11.12 26.97
CA ALA A 278 -2.00 10.92 26.07
C ALA A 278 -2.27 11.25 24.58
N ALA A 279 -3.53 11.43 24.17
CA ALA A 279 -3.89 11.63 22.76
C ALA A 279 -3.42 12.98 22.21
N GLU A 280 -3.03 12.98 20.93
CA GLU A 280 -2.62 14.18 20.19
C GLU A 280 -3.43 14.31 18.89
N PRO A 281 -3.62 15.53 18.34
CA PRO A 281 -4.15 15.69 17.00
C PRO A 281 -3.22 15.01 15.98
N ILE A 282 -3.71 14.76 14.77
CA ILE A 282 -2.89 14.19 13.69
C ILE A 282 -2.77 15.24 12.57
N PRO A 283 -1.55 15.65 12.16
CA PRO A 283 -0.28 15.40 12.84
C PRO A 283 -0.24 16.08 14.23
N GLY A 284 0.56 15.51 15.13
CA GLY A 284 0.70 15.97 16.52
C GLY A 284 2.18 16.20 16.88
N PRO A 285 2.48 16.81 18.03
CA PRO A 285 3.85 17.09 18.45
C PRO A 285 4.80 15.90 18.50
N SER A 286 4.26 14.68 18.67
CA SER A 286 5.04 13.44 18.73
C SER A 286 5.24 12.75 17.36
N THR A 287 4.68 13.28 16.26
CA THR A 287 4.77 12.74 14.89
C THR A 287 5.49 13.68 13.94
#